data_AF-N6YJA3-F1
#
_entry.id   AF-N6YJA3-F1
#
_cell.length_a   1.000
_cell.length_b   1.000
_cell.length_c   1.000
_cell.angle_alpha   90.00
_cell.angle_beta   90.00
_cell.angle_gamma   90.00
#
_symmetry.space_group_name_H-M   'P 1'
#
loop_
_entity.id
_entity.type
_entity.pdbx_description
1 polymer ?
#
loop_
_entity_poly.entity_id
_entity_poly.type
_entity_poly.pdbx_seq_one_letter_code
_entity_poly.pdbx_strand_id
1 'polypeptide(L)'
;MQTSLPFRLALACVALTLAACAQTPGNRQADEPPQLSKRGDIIAWNNASAFGPVPSHLASTGALRCAALDTDKVKYRPLGYHSAARGLDGLPLPGGGYYCVPRD
;
A
#
# COMPACT_ATOMS: atom_id res chain seq x y z
N MET A 1 -64.31 -2.49 18.29
CA MET A 1 -63.89 -1.82 17.05
C MET A 1 -62.37 -1.85 17.00
N GLN A 2 -61.83 -2.50 15.97
CA GLN A 2 -60.41 -2.73 15.71
C GLN A 2 -59.70 -1.44 15.30
N THR A 3 -58.49 -1.22 15.80
CA THR A 3 -57.40 -0.57 15.01
C THR A 3 -56.05 -1.11 15.50
N SER A 4 -55.56 -2.13 14.82
CA SER A 4 -54.19 -2.64 14.95
C SER A 4 -53.25 -1.79 14.08
N LEU A 5 -52.36 -1.02 14.71
CA LEU A 5 -51.24 -0.35 14.04
C LEU A 5 -50.09 -1.35 13.83
N PRO A 6 -49.54 -1.51 12.63
CA PRO A 6 -48.31 -2.26 12.44
C PRO A 6 -47.12 -1.43 12.92
N PHE A 7 -46.54 -1.83 14.05
CA PHE A 7 -45.28 -1.33 14.59
C PHE A 7 -44.13 -1.74 13.65
N ARG A 8 -43.98 -1.02 12.55
CA ARG A 8 -42.78 -1.07 11.72
C ARG A 8 -41.79 -0.04 12.28
N LEU A 9 -41.07 -0.40 13.33
CA LEU A 9 -39.88 0.35 13.75
C LEU A 9 -38.62 -0.45 13.39
N ALA A 10 -38.11 -0.09 12.22
CA ALA A 10 -36.73 -0.04 11.78
C ALA A 10 -35.70 -0.80 12.64
N LEU A 11 -35.34 -2.00 12.17
CA LEU A 11 -34.05 -2.62 12.49
C LEU A 11 -32.96 -1.80 11.76
N ALA A 12 -32.45 -0.76 12.42
CA ALA A 12 -31.30 0.00 11.93
C ALA A 12 -30.04 -0.86 12.08
N CYS A 13 -29.79 -1.75 11.11
CA CYS A 13 -28.49 -2.39 10.93
C CYS A 13 -27.47 -1.33 10.55
N VAL A 14 -26.84 -0.71 11.55
CA VAL A 14 -25.63 0.12 11.34
C VAL A 14 -24.48 -0.83 11.03
N ALA A 15 -24.38 -1.24 9.77
CA ALA A 15 -23.22 -1.95 9.25
C ALA A 15 -22.05 -0.97 9.15
N LEU A 16 -21.29 -0.81 10.24
CA LEU A 16 -19.96 -0.20 10.17
C LEU A 16 -19.06 -1.14 9.37
N THR A 17 -18.98 -0.91 8.06
CA THR A 17 -17.96 -1.52 7.23
C THR A 17 -16.62 -0.85 7.55
N LEU A 18 -15.79 -1.52 8.35
CA LEU A 18 -14.37 -1.21 8.49
C LEU A 18 -13.71 -1.46 7.13
N ALA A 19 -13.79 -0.48 6.22
CA ALA A 19 -12.98 -0.46 5.01
C ALA A 19 -11.53 -0.26 5.44
N ALA A 20 -10.81 -1.37 5.65
CA ALA A 20 -9.36 -1.32 5.76
C ALA A 20 -8.83 -0.75 4.45
N CYS A 21 -8.31 0.49 4.48
CA CYS A 21 -7.71 1.12 3.32
C CYS A 21 -6.46 0.34 2.91
N ALA A 22 -6.61 -0.61 1.98
CA ALA A 22 -5.47 -1.24 1.32
C ALA A 22 -4.70 -0.14 0.56
N GLN A 23 -3.54 0.27 1.09
CA GLN A 23 -2.74 1.30 0.45
C GLN A 23 -2.00 0.69 -0.75
N THR A 24 -2.45 1.01 -1.95
CA THR A 24 -1.78 0.65 -3.21
C THR A 24 -0.98 1.84 -3.75
N PRO A 25 0.02 1.61 -4.62
CA PRO A 25 0.61 2.68 -5.42
C PRO A 25 -0.46 3.51 -6.14
N GLY A 26 -0.19 4.81 -6.27
CA GLY A 26 -0.98 5.72 -7.07
C GLY A 26 -0.65 5.62 -8.57
N ASN A 27 -1.38 6.40 -9.37
CA ASN A 27 -1.19 6.42 -10.83
C ASN A 27 0.02 7.27 -11.27
N ARG A 28 0.66 8.00 -10.34
CA ARG A 28 1.87 8.79 -10.55
C ARG A 28 2.65 8.88 -9.24
N GLN A 29 3.91 9.27 -9.34
CA GLN A 29 4.70 9.66 -8.17
C GLN A 29 4.10 10.94 -7.57
N ALA A 30 3.92 10.95 -6.24
CA ALA A 30 3.49 12.13 -5.51
C ALA A 30 4.64 13.11 -5.29
N ASP A 31 4.32 14.36 -4.94
CA ASP A 31 5.35 15.37 -4.70
C ASP A 31 6.08 15.11 -3.36
N GLU A 32 5.37 14.62 -2.34
CA GLU A 32 5.99 14.15 -1.10
C GLU A 32 6.40 12.67 -1.26
N PRO A 33 7.70 12.35 -1.18
CA PRO A 33 8.18 11.00 -1.42
C PRO A 33 7.82 10.03 -0.28
N PRO A 34 7.65 8.73 -0.59
CA PRO A 34 7.54 7.71 0.42
C PRO A 34 8.86 7.56 1.18
N GLN A 35 8.77 7.31 2.48
CA GLN A 35 9.90 7.10 3.37
C GLN A 35 9.75 5.78 4.13
N LEU A 36 10.85 5.03 4.29
CA LEU A 36 10.88 3.91 5.20
C LEU A 36 10.69 4.40 6.64
N SER A 37 9.77 3.77 7.35
CA SER A 37 9.46 4.08 8.73
C SER A 37 9.40 2.80 9.54
N LYS A 38 9.83 2.89 10.80
CA LYS A 38 9.71 1.79 11.76
C LYS A 38 8.41 1.94 12.54
N ARG A 39 7.55 0.91 12.52
CA ARG A 39 6.34 0.80 13.35
C ARG A 39 6.43 -0.49 14.15
N GLY A 40 6.80 -0.37 15.43
CA GLY A 40 7.20 -1.53 16.23
C GLY A 40 8.44 -2.18 15.60
N ASP A 41 8.40 -3.48 15.33
CA ASP A 41 9.51 -4.21 14.70
C ASP A 41 9.43 -4.27 13.17
N ILE A 42 8.41 -3.63 12.58
CA ILE A 42 8.19 -3.64 11.13
C ILE A 42 8.80 -2.38 10.51
N ILE A 43 9.66 -2.57 9.51
CA ILE A 43 10.10 -1.49 8.61
C ILE A 43 9.21 -1.54 7.37
N ALA A 44 8.49 -0.45 7.11
CA ALA A 44 7.60 -0.34 5.97
C ALA A 44 7.57 1.09 5.44
N TRP A 45 7.14 1.23 4.19
CA TRP A 45 6.83 2.53 3.61
C TRP A 45 5.72 3.22 4.39
N ASN A 46 5.91 4.50 4.71
CA ASN A 46 4.91 5.31 5.41
C ASN A 46 3.68 5.63 4.56
N ASN A 47 3.82 5.64 3.23
CA ASN A 47 2.78 6.01 2.28
C ASN A 47 2.94 5.24 0.95
N ALA A 48 2.17 4.18 0.75
CA ALA A 48 2.22 3.41 -0.50
C ALA A 48 1.66 4.21 -1.69
N SER A 49 0.64 5.06 -1.49
CA SER A 49 0.02 5.84 -2.56
C SER A 49 0.92 6.92 -3.17
N ALA A 50 2.04 7.25 -2.49
CA ALA A 50 3.04 8.16 -3.05
C ALA A 50 3.80 7.54 -4.22
N PHE A 51 3.90 6.21 -4.29
CA PHE A 51 4.52 5.52 -5.43
C PHE A 51 3.68 5.67 -6.69
N GLY A 52 4.35 5.79 -7.84
CA GLY A 52 3.73 5.67 -9.16
C GLY A 52 3.93 4.29 -9.79
N PRO A 53 3.45 4.07 -11.02
CA PRO A 53 3.74 2.84 -11.77
C PRO A 53 5.25 2.68 -12.00
N VAL A 54 5.71 1.43 -12.06
CA VAL A 54 7.11 1.11 -12.36
C VAL A 54 7.40 1.42 -13.83
N PRO A 55 8.33 2.34 -14.16
CA PRO A 55 8.71 2.59 -15.55
C PRO A 55 9.28 1.33 -16.20
N SER A 56 8.98 1.11 -17.49
CA SER A 56 9.39 -0.11 -18.21
C SER A 56 10.91 -0.34 -18.18
N HIS A 57 11.70 0.73 -18.35
CA HIS A 57 13.16 0.66 -18.29
C HIS A 57 13.72 0.33 -16.88
N LEU A 58 12.90 0.42 -15.83
CA LEU A 58 13.24 0.05 -14.46
C LEU A 58 12.66 -1.30 -14.04
N ALA A 59 11.88 -1.97 -14.88
CA ALA A 59 11.16 -3.19 -14.51
C ALA A 59 12.11 -4.30 -14.03
N SER A 60 13.19 -4.55 -14.77
CA SER A 60 14.19 -5.58 -14.41
C SER A 60 14.92 -5.23 -13.11
N THR A 61 15.29 -3.95 -12.93
CA THR A 61 15.90 -3.49 -11.69
C THR A 61 14.95 -3.65 -10.51
N GLY A 62 13.69 -3.25 -10.67
CA GLY A 62 12.65 -3.42 -9.65
C GLY A 62 12.41 -4.88 -9.29
N ALA A 63 12.41 -5.77 -10.28
CA ALA A 63 12.29 -7.21 -10.05
C ALA A 63 13.43 -7.74 -9.18
N LEU A 64 14.68 -7.37 -9.48
CA LEU A 64 15.86 -7.74 -8.69
C LEU A 64 15.81 -7.15 -7.27
N ARG A 65 15.38 -5.88 -7.13
CA ARG A 65 15.26 -5.23 -5.81
C ARG A 65 14.20 -5.90 -4.94
N CYS A 66 13.03 -6.22 -5.49
CA CYS A 66 11.98 -6.89 -4.73
C CYS A 66 12.31 -8.36 -4.45
N ALA A 67 13.03 -9.05 -5.34
CA ALA A 67 13.46 -10.43 -5.10
C ALA A 67 14.40 -10.57 -3.89
N ALA A 68 15.04 -9.49 -3.43
CA ALA A 68 15.81 -9.49 -2.19
C ALA A 68 14.95 -9.75 -0.93
N LEU A 69 13.62 -9.62 -1.03
CA LEU A 69 12.65 -9.95 0.02
C LEU A 69 12.12 -11.39 -0.10
N ASP A 70 12.53 -12.12 -1.12
CA ASP A 70 12.05 -13.48 -1.34
C ASP A 70 12.43 -14.39 -0.18
N THR A 71 11.51 -15.31 0.12
CA THR A 71 11.73 -16.45 1.01
C THR A 71 11.46 -17.74 0.23
N ASP A 72 11.56 -18.89 0.89
CA ASP A 72 11.16 -20.17 0.30
C ASP A 72 9.65 -20.26 0.02
N LYS A 73 8.83 -19.47 0.75
CA LYS A 73 7.36 -19.53 0.69
C LYS A 73 6.72 -18.39 -0.09
N VAL A 74 7.38 -17.23 -0.13
CA VAL A 74 6.82 -16.01 -0.70
C VAL A 74 7.84 -15.40 -1.63
N LYS A 75 7.44 -15.13 -2.87
CA LYS A 75 8.20 -14.35 -3.85
C LYS A 75 7.60 -12.98 -3.96
N TYR A 76 8.40 -11.97 -4.27
CA TYR A 76 7.96 -10.59 -4.38
C TYR A 76 8.12 -10.04 -5.80
N ARG A 77 7.33 -9.03 -6.12
CA ARG A 77 7.39 -8.27 -7.38
C ARG A 77 7.22 -6.77 -7.12
N PRO A 78 7.78 -5.91 -7.95
CA PRO A 78 7.54 -4.48 -7.85
C PRO A 78 6.12 -4.17 -8.35
N LEU A 79 5.38 -3.36 -7.59
CA LEU A 79 4.09 -2.82 -7.98
C LEU A 79 4.15 -1.29 -8.16
N GLY A 80 5.10 -0.61 -7.52
CA GLY A 80 5.30 0.82 -7.68
C GLY A 80 6.76 1.26 -7.57
N TYR A 81 7.05 2.47 -8.07
CA TYR A 81 8.37 3.10 -8.04
C TYR A 81 8.26 4.58 -7.66
N HIS A 82 9.25 5.07 -6.91
CA HIS A 82 9.42 6.49 -6.62
C HIS A 82 10.89 6.88 -6.69
N SER A 83 11.25 7.86 -7.53
CA SER A 83 12.64 8.25 -7.79
C SER A 83 13.30 8.92 -6.58
N ALA A 84 12.52 9.65 -5.79
CA ALA A 84 12.99 10.35 -4.60
C ALA A 84 12.65 9.63 -3.27
N ALA A 85 12.36 8.32 -3.31
CA ALA A 85 12.05 7.55 -2.08
C ALA A 85 13.17 7.70 -1.04
N ARG A 86 12.80 7.76 0.24
CA ARG A 86 13.73 8.03 1.34
C ARG A 86 13.95 6.81 2.24
N GLY A 87 15.16 6.69 2.78
CA GLY A 87 15.54 5.68 3.77
C GLY A 87 14.98 5.97 5.16
N LEU A 88 15.34 5.12 6.14
CA LEU A 88 14.95 5.32 7.55
C LEU A 88 15.52 6.62 8.15
N ASP A 89 16.66 7.07 7.62
CA ASP A 89 17.35 8.31 7.96
C ASP A 89 16.73 9.55 7.31
N GLY A 90 15.72 9.38 6.46
CA GLY A 90 15.10 10.46 5.70
C GLY A 90 15.91 10.92 4.48
N LEU A 91 17.07 10.30 4.20
CA LEU A 91 17.87 10.65 3.03
C LEU A 91 17.32 9.95 1.77
N PRO A 92 17.43 10.58 0.58
CA PRO A 92 17.06 9.93 -0.67
C PRO A 92 17.86 8.65 -0.90
N LEU A 93 17.16 7.58 -1.28
CA LEU A 93 17.80 6.32 -1.68
C LEU A 93 18.37 6.47 -3.10
N PRO A 94 19.66 6.16 -3.32
CA PRO A 94 20.24 6.16 -4.66
C PRO A 94 19.45 5.23 -5.60
N GLY A 95 18.95 5.78 -6.71
CA GLY A 95 18.12 5.06 -7.67
C GLY A 95 16.63 4.95 -7.29
N GLY A 96 16.21 5.57 -6.19
CA GLY A 96 14.83 5.57 -5.71
C GLY A 96 14.44 4.31 -4.93
N GLY A 97 13.13 4.11 -4.78
CA GLY A 97 12.56 3.01 -4.03
C GLY A 97 11.46 2.29 -4.80
N TYR A 98 11.25 1.02 -4.44
CA TYR A 98 10.20 0.18 -5.02
C TYR A 98 9.20 -0.24 -3.96
N TYR A 99 7.92 -0.16 -4.29
CA TYR A 99 6.86 -0.77 -3.50
C TYR A 99 6.72 -2.23 -3.92
N CYS A 100 7.19 -3.14 -3.08
CA CYS A 100 7.20 -4.58 -3.34
C CYS A 100 5.98 -5.25 -2.73
N VAL A 101 5.35 -6.15 -3.48
CA VAL A 101 4.21 -6.96 -3.03
C VAL A 101 4.49 -8.44 -3.25
N PRO A 102 3.88 -9.34 -2.46
CA PRO A 102 3.89 -10.76 -2.77
C PRO A 102 3.40 -11.02 -4.20
N ARG A 103 4.01 -11.99 -4.87
CA ARG A 103 3.45 -12.59 -6.08
C ARG A 103 2.29 -13.48 -5.66
N ASP A 104 1.21 -13.39 -6.41
CA ASP A 104 0.07 -14.31 -6.31
C ASP A 104 0.49 -15.74 -6.72
#